data_AF-A0A1W9RV17-F1
#
_entry.id   AF-A0A1W9RV17-F1
#
_cell.length_a   1.000
_cell.length_b   1.000
_cell.length_c   1.000
_cell.angle_alpha   90.00
_cell.angle_beta   90.00
_cell.angle_gamma   90.00
#
_symmetry.space_group_name_H-M   'P 1'
#
loop_
_entity.id
_entity.type
_entity.pdbx_description
1 polymer ?
#
loop_
_entity_poly.entity_id
_entity_poly.type
_entity_poly.pdbx_seq_one_letter_code
_entity_poly.pdbx_strand_id
1 'polypeptide(L)' 'MDCLTSIQQICDLLSEDINSPLCKEIQEHLDECPRCCAEVDSIKKVVYLYKDYNKSDVPEDVDHRLWRVLNLPRPEEV' A
#
# COMPACT_ATOMS: atom_id res chain seq x y z
N MET A 1 15.29 10.13 0.57
CA MET A 1 14.01 9.43 0.31
C MET A 1 14.39 8.26 -0.55
N ASP A 2 14.40 7.04 0.01
CA ASP A 2 14.90 5.86 -0.69
C ASP A 2 13.92 5.44 -1.79
N CYS A 3 14.37 5.47 -3.04
CA CYS A 3 13.58 5.11 -4.21
C CYS A 3 12.99 3.68 -4.09
N LEU A 4 13.71 2.77 -3.42
CA LEU A 4 13.29 1.39 -3.17
C LEU A 4 11.98 1.27 -2.36
N THR A 5 11.83 2.06 -1.30
CA THR A 5 10.56 2.07 -0.51
C THR A 5 9.41 2.60 -1.36
N SER A 6 9.73 3.47 -2.31
CA SER A 6 8.77 4.07 -3.21
C SER A 6 8.22 3.11 -4.26
N ILE A 7 9.02 2.17 -4.77
CA ILE A 7 8.55 1.17 -5.74
C ILE A 7 7.74 0.06 -5.09
N GLN A 8 8.16 -0.45 -3.92
CA GLN A 8 7.40 -1.49 -3.23
C GLN A 8 5.94 -1.06 -3.03
N GLN A 9 5.74 0.19 -2.61
CA GLN A 9 4.40 0.75 -2.43
C GLN A 9 3.61 0.91 -3.75
N ILE A 10 4.29 1.12 -4.87
CA ILE A 10 3.63 1.20 -6.19
C ILE A 10 3.24 -0.20 -6.66
N CYS A 11 4.12 -1.18 -6.54
CA CYS A 11 3.83 -2.57 -6.89
C CYS A 11 2.69 -3.14 -6.03
N ASP A 12 2.70 -2.84 -4.73
CA ASP A 12 1.61 -3.20 -3.82
C ASP A 12 0.28 -2.52 -4.23
N LEU A 13 0.32 -1.24 -4.63
CA LEU A 13 -0.86 -0.52 -5.13
C LEU A 13 -1.39 -1.09 -6.45
N LEU A 14 -0.51 -1.59 -7.32
CA LEU A 14 -0.85 -2.21 -8.59
C LEU A 14 -1.31 -3.67 -8.43
N SER A 15 -1.26 -4.23 -7.22
CA SER A 15 -1.51 -5.67 -6.96
C SER A 15 -0.65 -6.58 -7.85
N GLU A 16 0.54 -6.12 -8.20
CA GLU A 16 1.52 -6.82 -9.03
C GLU A 16 2.64 -7.37 -8.15
N ASP A 17 3.24 -8.49 -8.55
CA ASP A 17 4.44 -9.02 -7.87
C ASP A 17 5.58 -8.01 -8.03
N ILE A 18 6.28 -7.64 -6.95
CA ILE A 18 7.43 -6.73 -7.03
C ILE A 18 8.54 -7.22 -7.96
N ASN A 19 8.64 -8.54 -8.17
CA ASN A 19 9.59 -9.15 -9.09
C ASN A 19 9.07 -9.24 -10.52
N SER A 20 7.85 -8.76 -10.80
CA SER A 20 7.29 -8.76 -12.14
C SER A 20 8.16 -7.91 -13.08
N PRO A 21 8.22 -8.28 -14.38
CA PRO A 21 8.93 -7.48 -15.37
C PRO A 21 8.48 -6.01 -15.36
N LEU A 22 7.19 -5.77 -15.16
CA LEU A 22 6.60 -4.44 -15.10
C LEU A 22 7.12 -3.64 -13.89
N CYS A 23 7.19 -4.25 -12.71
CA CYS A 23 7.71 -3.58 -11.51
C CYS A 23 9.19 -3.21 -11.66
N LYS A 24 9.99 -4.04 -12.34
CA LYS A 24 11.39 -3.72 -12.67
C LYS A 24 11.51 -2.56 -13.65
N GLU A 25 10.73 -2.55 -14.72
CA GLU A 25 10.72 -1.45 -15.70
C GLU A 25 10.31 -0.11 -15.05
N ILE A 26 9.33 -0.15 -14.14
CA ILE A 26 8.90 1.02 -13.38
C ILE A 26 10.01 1.49 -12.43
N GLN A 27 10.72 0.57 -11.77
CA GLN A 27 11.85 0.88 -10.90
C GLN A 27 12.96 1.60 -11.67
N GLU A 28 13.39 1.02 -12.80
CA GLU A 28 14.41 1.61 -13.66
C GLU A 28 14.00 3.02 -14.12
N HIS A 29 12.74 3.19 -14.53
CA HIS A 29 12.23 4.49 -14.95
C HIS A 29 12.22 5.53 -13.82
N LEU A 30 11.84 5.12 -12.61
CA LEU A 30 11.80 6.01 -11.44
C LEU A 30 13.18 6.34 -10.90
N ASP A 31 14.21 5.51 -11.15
CA ASP A 31 15.58 5.84 -10.80
C ASP A 31 16.18 6.90 -11.75
N GLU A 32 15.68 7.00 -12.99
CA GLU A 32 16.19 7.91 -14.01
C GLU A 32 15.34 9.19 -14.23
N CYS A 33 14.08 9.22 -13.80
CA CYS A 33 13.14 10.29 -14.12
C CYS A 33 12.61 11.05 -12.88
N PRO A 34 13.22 12.18 -12.50
CA PRO A 34 12.81 12.98 -11.33
C PRO A 34 11.36 13.47 -11.38
N ARG A 35 10.84 13.72 -12.59
CA ARG A 35 9.45 14.15 -12.78
C ARG A 35 8.47 13.06 -12.36
N CYS A 36 8.71 11.83 -12.77
CA CYS A 36 7.83 10.71 -12.44
C CYS A 36 7.92 10.36 -10.95
N CYS A 37 9.08 10.50 -10.31
CA CYS A 37 9.20 10.39 -8.85
C CYS A 37 8.29 11.39 -8.14
N ALA A 38 8.30 12.66 -8.56
CA ALA A 38 7.51 13.71 -7.93
C ALA A 38 5.99 13.46 -8.07
N GLU A 39 5.54 12.97 -9.22
CA GLU A 39 4.14 12.59 -9.45
C GLU A 39 3.72 11.43 -8.54
N VAL A 40 4.53 10.38 -8.46
CA VAL A 40 4.31 9.24 -7.56
C VAL A 40 4.23 9.69 -6.11
N ASP A 41 5.14 10.57 -5.67
CA ASP A 41 5.13 11.12 -4.32
C ASP A 41 3.86 11.94 -4.03
N SER A 42 3.36 12.66 -5.02
CA SER A 42 2.08 13.37 -4.91
C SER A 42 0.92 12.40 -4.70
N ILE A 43 0.84 11.35 -5.52
CA ILE A 43 -0.20 10.31 -5.40
C ILE A 43 -0.13 9.62 -4.04
N LYS A 44 1.07 9.31 -3.53
CA LYS A 44 1.25 8.74 -2.18
C LYS A 44 0.68 9.63 -1.09
N LYS A 45 0.91 10.95 -1.18
CA LYS A 45 0.34 11.91 -0.22
C LYS A 45 -1.18 11.91 -0.29
N VAL A 46 -1.76 11.86 -1.50
CA VAL A 46 -3.22 11.74 -1.66
C VAL A 46 -3.73 10.46 -1.00
N VAL A 47 -3.14 9.29 -1.30
CA VAL A 47 -3.53 8.01 -0.68
C VAL A 47 -3.41 8.07 0.84
N TYR A 48 -2.34 8.66 1.37
CA TYR A 48 -2.15 8.85 2.81
C TYR A 48 -3.27 9.67 3.44
N LEU A 49 -3.64 10.80 2.83
CA LEU A 49 -4.74 11.64 3.30
C LEU A 49 -6.08 10.88 3.29
N TYR A 50 -6.36 10.12 2.22
CA TYR A 50 -7.60 9.37 2.11
C TYR A 50 -7.70 8.15 3.03
N LYS A 51 -6.57 7.54 3.44
CA LYS A 51 -6.57 6.43 4.42
C LYS A 51 -7.09 6.84 5.79
N ASP A 52 -6.92 8.11 6.16
CA ASP A 52 -7.39 8.65 7.43
C ASP A 52 -8.70 9.43 7.29
N TYR A 53 -9.06 9.81 6.06
CA TYR A 53 -10.27 10.54 5.78
C TYR A 53 -11.51 9.67 5.96
N ASN A 54 -12.36 10.06 6.93
CA ASN A 54 -13.64 9.42 7.21
C ASN A 54 -13.52 7.91 7.50
N LYS A 55 -12.59 7.56 8.40
CA LYS A 55 -12.57 6.22 9.02
C LYS A 55 -13.93 5.93 9.64
N SER A 56 -14.71 5.10 8.96
CA SER A 56 -15.91 4.50 9.52
C SER A 56 -15.49 3.32 10.38
N ASP A 57 -16.07 3.21 11.56
CA ASP A 57 -15.92 2.01 12.38
C ASP A 57 -16.43 0.80 11.59
N VAL A 58 -15.62 -0.26 11.55
CA VAL A 58 -16.03 -1.54 10.99
C VAL A 58 -17.02 -2.17 11.98
N PRO A 59 -18.20 -2.62 11.54
CA PRO A 59 -19.11 -3.33 12.41
C PRO A 59 -18.41 -4.51 13.10
N GLU A 60 -18.61 -4.61 14.42
CA GLU A 60 -17.90 -5.59 15.26
C GLU A 60 -18.11 -7.04 14.79
N ASP A 61 -19.28 -7.36 14.22
CA ASP A 61 -19.57 -8.68 13.65
C ASP A 61 -18.70 -9.01 12.44
N VAL A 62 -18.37 -8.01 11.61
CA VAL A 62 -17.51 -8.15 10.43
C VAL A 62 -16.07 -8.38 10.86
N ASP A 63 -15.57 -7.63 11.85
CA ASP A 63 -14.25 -7.83 12.43
C ASP A 63 -14.11 -9.24 13.01
N HIS A 64 -15.04 -9.67 13.86
CA HIS A 64 -15.01 -11.02 14.45
C HIS A 64 -15.02 -12.14 13.39
N ARG A 65 -15.83 -11.99 12.34
CA ARG A 65 -15.89 -12.96 11.24
C ARG A 65 -14.56 -13.02 10.48
N LEU A 66 -13.92 -11.88 10.25
CA LEU A 66 -12.64 -11.81 9.55
C LEU A 66 -11.55 -12.56 10.32
N TRP A 67 -11.34 -12.25 11.60
CA TRP A 67 -10.33 -12.91 12.44
C TRP A 67 -10.55 -14.42 12.54
N ARG A 68 -11.82 -14.85 12.66
CA ARG A 68 -12.17 -16.28 12.67
C ARG A 68 -11.83 -16.98 11.36
N VAL A 69 -12.14 -16.36 10.21
CA VAL A 69 -11.83 -16.94 8.89
C VAL A 69 -10.32 -17.03 8.66
N LEU A 70 -9.57 -16.04 9.13
CA LEU A 70 -8.11 -16.02 9.03
C LEU A 70 -7.42 -16.93 10.06
N ASN A 71 -8.16 -17.48 11.04
CA ASN A 71 -7.65 -18.31 12.12
C ASN A 71 -6.52 -17.62 12.93
N LEU A 72 -6.70 -16.32 13.20
CA LEU A 72 -5.75 -15.49 13.94
C LEU A 72 -6.38 -15.01 15.26
N PRO A 73 -5.60 -14.87 16.35
CA PRO A 73 -6.08 -14.31 17.61
C PRO A 73 -6.32 -12.79 17.49
N ARG A 74 -7.36 -12.28 18.14
CA ARG A 74 -7.68 -10.85 18.09
C ARG A 74 -6.70 -10.06 18.97
N PRO A 75 -6.26 -8.85 18.56
CA PRO A 75 -5.31 -8.05 19.34
C PRO A 75 -5.78 -7.66 20.76
N GLU A 76 -7.10 -7.68 21.01
CA GLU A 76 -7.71 -7.36 22.31
C GLU A 76 -7.75 -8.55 23.29
N GLU A 77 -7.36 -9.75 22.85
CA GLU A 77 -7.33 -10.98 23.66
C GLU A 77 -5.92 -11.33 24.19
N VAL A 78 -4.93 -10.42 24.02
CA VAL A 78 -3.54 -10.54 24.50
C VAL A 78 -3.25 -9.56 25.64
#